data_AF-A0A2V7PA44-F1
#
_entry.id   AF-A0A2V7PA44-F1
#
_cell.length_a   1.000
_cell.length_b   1.000
_cell.length_c   1.000
_cell.angle_alpha   90.00
_cell.angle_beta   90.00
_cell.angle_gamma   90.00
#
_symmetry.space_group_name_H-M   'P 1'
#
loop_
_entity.id
_entity.type
_entity.pdbx_description
1 polymer ?
#
loop_
_entity_poly.entity_id
_entity_poly.type
_entity_poly.pdbx_seq_one_letter_code
_entity_poly.pdbx_strand_id
1 'polypeptide(L)'
;TIRRDGLEMIISSGRPGGVGSEDLWVSTRSSTLDPWGTPVNLGPVVNSSAFDGAPALSFDGTTLYFFSERSGGLGNRDLYVTTRARVHEPDVAERVAGRK
;
A
#
# COMPACT_ATOMS: atom_id res chain seq x y z
N THR A 1 -5.17 -3.80 3.45
CA THR A 1 -4.19 -4.55 4.29
C THR A 1 -3.36 -3.58 5.12
N ILE A 2 -2.82 -4.03 6.26
CA ILE A 2 -1.96 -3.24 7.16
C ILE A 2 -0.63 -3.99 7.31
N ARG A 3 0.49 -3.27 7.21
CA ARG A 3 1.84 -3.82 7.41
C ARG A 3 2.00 -4.31 8.85
N ARG A 4 2.84 -5.32 9.06
CA ARG A 4 2.97 -6.04 10.34
C ARG A 4 3.25 -5.15 11.56
N ASP A 5 4.00 -4.07 11.36
CA ASP A 5 4.31 -3.08 12.40
C ASP A 5 3.13 -2.15 12.74
N GLY A 6 2.06 -2.20 11.94
CA GLY A 6 0.89 -1.36 12.09
C GLY A 6 1.09 0.07 11.62
N LEU A 7 2.19 0.41 10.92
CA LEU A 7 2.55 1.80 10.58
C LEU A 7 2.27 2.19 9.12
N GLU A 8 1.89 1.22 8.30
CA GLU A 8 1.52 1.42 6.89
C GLU A 8 0.25 0.63 6.59
N MET A 9 -0.66 1.24 5.84
CA MET A 9 -1.88 0.61 5.36
C MET A 9 -2.04 0.86 3.87
N ILE A 10 -2.42 -0.19 3.14
CA ILE A 10 -2.76 -0.12 1.72
C ILE A 10 -4.26 -0.44 1.58
N ILE A 11 -5.01 0.45 0.94
CA ILE A 11 -6.45 0.36 0.71
C ILE A 11 -6.77 0.46 -0.77
N SER A 12 -7.90 -0.10 -1.19
CA SER A 12 -8.52 0.27 -2.47
C SER A 12 -9.48 1.45 -2.24
N SER A 13 -9.53 2.41 -3.18
CA SER A 13 -10.48 3.52 -3.11
C SER A 13 -10.66 4.23 -4.46
N GLY A 14 -11.92 4.45 -4.88
CA GLY A 14 -12.30 5.29 -6.02
C GLY A 14 -12.36 6.80 -5.72
N ARG A 15 -11.48 7.29 -4.85
CA ARG A 15 -11.40 8.72 -4.52
C ARG A 15 -10.80 9.53 -5.69
N PRO A 16 -11.09 10.84 -5.81
CA PRO A 16 -10.45 11.69 -6.81
C PRO A 16 -8.92 11.70 -6.72
N GLY A 17 -8.26 11.85 -7.87
CA GLY A 17 -6.79 11.87 -7.98
C GLY A 17 -6.14 10.51 -8.22
N GLY A 18 -6.95 9.49 -8.54
CA GLY A 18 -6.48 8.18 -9.02
C GLY A 18 -6.20 8.12 -10.52
N VAL A 19 -5.61 7.01 -10.94
CA VAL A 19 -5.34 6.56 -12.30
C VAL A 19 -6.59 5.91 -12.90
N GLY A 20 -7.21 4.98 -12.17
CA GLY A 20 -8.40 4.23 -12.58
C GLY A 20 -9.67 4.61 -11.80
N SER A 21 -10.69 3.76 -11.92
CA SER A 21 -11.98 3.94 -11.21
C SER A 21 -11.92 3.53 -9.74
N GLU A 22 -11.12 2.53 -9.42
CA GLU A 22 -10.72 2.14 -8.08
C GLU A 22 -9.22 1.83 -8.13
N ASP A 23 -8.47 2.44 -7.23
CA ASP A 23 -7.01 2.37 -7.19
C ASP A 23 -6.52 1.88 -5.83
N LEU A 24 -5.25 1.45 -5.78
CA LEU A 24 -4.52 1.22 -4.54
C LEU A 24 -3.86 2.51 -4.03
N TRP A 25 -4.08 2.79 -2.75
CA TRP A 25 -3.57 3.94 -2.02
C TRP A 25 -2.84 3.50 -0.77
N VAL A 26 -1.82 4.25 -0.35
CA VAL A 26 -1.06 4.02 0.88
C VAL A 26 -1.26 5.14 1.88
N SER A 27 -1.43 4.79 3.15
CA SER A 27 -1.41 5.73 4.28
C SER A 27 -0.44 5.24 5.33
N THR A 28 0.27 6.17 5.96
CA THR A 28 1.24 5.90 7.02
C THR A 28 0.89 6.65 8.29
N ARG A 29 1.45 6.20 9.42
CA ARG A 29 1.37 6.86 10.72
C ARG A 29 2.65 6.64 11.51
N SER A 30 2.98 7.54 12.42
CA SER A 30 4.23 7.50 13.18
C SER A 30 4.22 6.45 14.29
N SER A 31 3.07 6.19 14.90
CA SER A 31 2.87 5.14 15.90
C SER A 31 1.51 4.46 15.75
N THR A 32 1.32 3.34 16.45
CA THR A 32 0.04 2.61 16.42
C THR A 32 -1.12 3.33 17.12
N LEU A 33 -0.82 4.39 17.87
CA LEU A 33 -1.80 5.24 18.55
C LEU A 33 -2.15 6.50 17.74
N ASP A 34 -1.34 6.85 16.75
CA ASP A 34 -1.57 8.03 15.93
C ASP A 34 -2.67 7.78 14.88
N PRO A 35 -3.40 8.83 14.48
CA PRO A 35 -4.29 8.76 13.33
C PRO A 35 -3.50 8.43 12.06
N TRP A 36 -4.17 7.80 11.11
CA TRP A 36 -3.63 7.57 9.77
C TRP A 36 -3.49 8.89 9.01
N GLY A 37 -2.38 9.06 8.31
CA GLY A 37 -2.19 10.20 7.40
C GLY A 37 -3.11 10.14 6.18
N THR A 38 -3.18 11.25 5.45
CA THR A 38 -3.92 11.31 4.17
C THR A 38 -3.38 10.28 3.19
N PRO A 39 -4.22 9.39 2.63
CA PRO A 39 -3.75 8.39 1.68
C PRO A 39 -3.20 9.00 0.39
N VAL A 40 -2.10 8.44 -0.09
CA VAL A 40 -1.39 8.82 -1.33
C VAL A 40 -1.56 7.71 -2.37
N ASN A 41 -1.83 8.06 -3.62
CA ASN A 41 -2.00 7.09 -4.70
C ASN A 41 -0.66 6.37 -4.99
N LEU A 42 -0.69 5.05 -5.20
CA LEU A 42 0.52 4.28 -5.53
C LEU A 42 1.04 4.49 -6.96
N GLY A 43 0.34 5.30 -7.76
CA GLY A 43 0.75 5.74 -9.09
C GLY A 43 0.61 4.66 -10.17
N PRO A 44 0.87 5.03 -11.44
CA PRO A 44 0.62 4.17 -12.61
C PRO A 44 1.61 3.01 -12.76
N VAL A 45 2.63 2.93 -11.89
CA VAL A 45 3.52 1.75 -11.83
C VAL A 45 2.79 0.58 -11.15
N VAL A 46 1.94 0.87 -10.17
CA VAL A 46 1.18 -0.14 -9.42
C VAL A 46 -0.25 -0.21 -9.96
N ASN A 47 -0.92 0.94 -10.04
CA ASN A 47 -2.29 1.08 -10.53
C ASN A 47 -2.32 1.09 -12.06
N SER A 48 -3.49 0.78 -12.59
CA SER A 48 -3.82 0.81 -14.00
C SER A 48 -4.95 1.80 -14.25
N SER A 49 -5.35 2.00 -15.51
CA SER A 49 -6.57 2.74 -15.84
C SER A 49 -7.86 1.95 -15.58
N ALA A 50 -7.75 0.69 -15.15
CA ALA A 50 -8.88 -0.20 -14.86
C ALA A 50 -9.17 -0.21 -13.34
N PHE A 51 -9.91 -1.21 -12.87
CA PHE A 51 -10.20 -1.39 -11.45
C PHE A 51 -9.07 -2.23 -10.81
N ASP A 52 -8.36 -1.66 -9.84
CA ASP A 52 -7.31 -2.32 -9.06
C ASP A 52 -7.72 -2.41 -7.58
N GLY A 53 -7.66 -3.60 -6.99
CA GLY A 53 -8.26 -3.80 -5.67
C GLY A 53 -7.80 -5.02 -4.87
N ALA A 54 -8.40 -5.13 -3.67
CA ALA A 54 -8.12 -6.17 -2.66
C ALA A 54 -6.61 -6.38 -2.37
N PRO A 55 -5.90 -5.34 -1.88
CA PRO A 55 -4.47 -5.45 -1.61
C PRO A 55 -4.17 -6.40 -0.45
N ALA A 56 -3.17 -7.27 -0.64
CA ALA A 56 -2.60 -8.17 0.35
C ALA A 56 -1.07 -8.05 0.36
N LEU A 57 -0.51 -7.60 1.47
CA LEU A 57 0.93 -7.35 1.64
C LEU A 57 1.59 -8.58 2.28
N SER A 58 2.76 -8.97 1.77
CA SER A 58 3.56 -10.05 2.33
C SER A 58 4.01 -9.75 3.76
N PHE A 59 4.35 -10.82 4.48
CA PHE A 59 4.76 -10.75 5.89
C PHE A 59 5.95 -9.80 6.13
N ASP A 60 6.91 -9.77 5.20
CA ASP A 60 8.08 -8.91 5.26
C ASP A 60 7.87 -7.53 4.64
N GLY A 61 6.66 -7.23 4.16
CA GLY A 61 6.28 -5.93 3.65
C GLY A 61 6.89 -5.57 2.30
N THR A 62 7.47 -6.52 1.55
CA THR A 62 8.15 -6.26 0.27
C THR A 62 7.37 -6.67 -0.96
N THR A 63 6.34 -7.51 -0.82
CA THR A 63 5.56 -8.02 -1.95
C THR A 63 4.09 -7.67 -1.75
N LEU A 64 3.49 -6.98 -2.72
CA LEU A 64 2.07 -6.64 -2.72
C LEU A 64 1.35 -7.46 -3.78
N TYR A 65 0.36 -8.23 -3.36
CA TYR A 65 -0.58 -8.94 -4.20
C TYR A 65 -1.89 -8.16 -4.27
N PHE A 66 -2.53 -8.13 -5.43
CA PHE A 66 -3.80 -7.45 -5.64
C PHE A 66 -4.45 -8.00 -6.91
N PHE A 67 -5.75 -7.75 -7.11
CA PHE A 67 -6.36 -8.03 -8.40
C PHE A 67 -6.35 -6.79 -9.28
N SER A 68 -6.33 -7.00 -10.60
CA SER A 68 -6.53 -5.93 -11.58
C SER A 68 -7.40 -6.41 -12.73
N GLU A 69 -8.23 -5.50 -13.24
CA GLU A 69 -9.00 -5.67 -14.49
C GLU A 69 -8.26 -5.06 -15.70
N ARG A 70 -6.95 -4.82 -15.58
CA ARG A 70 -6.13 -4.28 -16.68
C ARG A 70 -6.11 -5.21 -17.90
N SER A 71 -6.02 -4.60 -19.08
CA SER A 71 -5.96 -5.32 -20.34
C SER A 71 -4.74 -6.25 -20.43
N GLY A 72 -4.90 -7.37 -21.13
CA GLY A 72 -3.84 -8.39 -21.30
C GLY A 72 -3.90 -9.53 -20.28
N GLY A 73 -4.87 -9.48 -19.36
CA GLY A 73 -5.20 -10.55 -18.44
C GLY A 73 -5.91 -11.75 -19.07
N LEU A 74 -6.13 -12.79 -18.26
CA LEU A 74 -6.86 -14.01 -18.62
C LEU A 74 -8.36 -13.95 -18.24
N GLY A 75 -8.78 -12.90 -17.53
CA GLY A 75 -10.18 -12.71 -17.15
C GLY A 75 -10.45 -11.29 -16.64
N ASN A 76 -11.59 -11.12 -15.97
CA ASN A 76 -11.98 -9.81 -15.45
C ASN A 76 -11.12 -9.39 -14.25
N ARG A 77 -10.74 -10.29 -13.35
CA ARG A 77 -9.95 -9.99 -12.14
C ARG A 77 -8.82 -10.99 -12.00
N ASP A 78 -7.68 -10.65 -12.58
CA ASP A 78 -6.48 -11.48 -12.49
C ASP A 78 -5.60 -11.06 -11.31
N LEU A 79 -4.79 -11.99 -10.81
CA LEU A 79 -3.83 -11.75 -9.73
C LEU A 79 -2.58 -11.06 -10.29
N TYR A 80 -2.25 -9.90 -9.72
CA TYR A 80 -1.04 -9.15 -10.00
C TYR A 80 -0.16 -9.07 -8.76
N VAL A 81 1.14 -8.87 -9.00
CA VAL A 81 2.15 -8.76 -7.97
C VAL A 81 3.12 -7.63 -8.30
N THR A 82 3.51 -6.88 -7.28
CA THR A 82 4.61 -5.92 -7.37
C THR A 82 5.52 -6.05 -6.14
N THR A 83 6.76 -5.60 -6.27
CA THR A 83 7.75 -5.69 -5.21
C THR A 83 8.39 -4.34 -4.92
N ARG A 84 8.91 -4.19 -3.70
CA ARG A 84 9.72 -3.05 -3.28
C ARG A 84 10.90 -3.49 -2.41
N ALA A 85 11.90 -2.61 -2.32
CA ALA A 85 12.92 -2.76 -1.30
C ALA A 85 12.31 -2.69 0.11
N ARG A 86 12.94 -3.37 1.08
CA ARG A 86 12.54 -3.25 2.49
C ARG A 86 12.69 -1.80 2.92
N VAL A 87 11.64 -1.27 3.52
CA VAL A 87 11.71 0.02 4.20
C VAL A 87 12.54 -0.22 5.46
N HIS A 88 13.73 0.39 5.54
CA HIS A 88 14.55 0.33 6.74
C HIS A 88 13.79 1.06 7.86
N GLU A 89 13.57 0.43 9.00
CA GLU A 89 13.05 1.15 10.16
C GLU A 89 14.07 2.21 10.59
N PRO A 90 13.64 3.38 11.11
CA PRO A 90 14.56 4.19 11.89
C PRO A 90 15.07 3.32 13.04
N ASP A 91 16.39 3.33 13.24
CA ASP A 91 17.07 2.50 14.22
C ASP A 91 16.35 2.56 15.57
N VAL A 92 16.24 1.42 16.25
CA VAL A 92 15.63 1.30 17.59
C VAL A 92 16.22 2.32 18.59
N ALA A 93 17.46 2.77 18.35
CA ALA A 93 18.14 3.81 19.10
C ALA A 93 17.42 5.17 19.12
N GLU A 94 16.76 5.57 18.03
CA GLU A 94 16.07 6.87 17.96
C GLU A 94 14.74 6.88 18.73
N ARG A 95 14.09 5.72 18.88
CA ARG A 95 12.84 5.58 19.64
C ARG A 95 13.04 5.71 21.16
N VAL A 96 14.27 5.51 21.66
CA VAL A 96 14.61 5.64 23.09
C VAL A 96 15.07 7.05 23.44
N ALA A 97 15.67 7.79 22.48
CA ALA A 97 16.20 9.13 22.70
C ALA A 97 15.12 10.22 22.89
N GLY A 98 13.87 9.97 22.47
CA GLY A 98 12.74 10.89 22.59
C GLY A 98 12.04 10.92 23.97
N ARG A 99 12.50 10.13 24.95
CA ARG A 99 12.06 10.23 26.35
C ARG A 99 13.12 10.93 27.17
N LYS A 100 13.16 12.26 27.10
CA LYS A 100 13.71 13.12 28.15
C LYS A 100 12.64 14.08 28.63
#